data_AF-Q2Y6R8-F1
#
_entry.id   AF-Q2Y6R8-F1
#
_cell.length_a   1.000
_cell.length_b   1.000
_cell.length_c   1.000
_cell.angle_alpha   90.00
_cell.angle_beta   90.00
_cell.angle_gamma   90.00
#
_symmetry.space_group_name_H-M   'P 1'
#
loop_
_entity.id
_entity.type
_entity.pdbx_description
1 polymer ?
#
loop_
_entity_poly.entity_id
_entity_poly.type
_entity_poly.pdbx_seq_one_letter_code
_entity_poly.pdbx_strand_id
1 'polypeptide(L)'
;MRKLLIVSAGLLLSFSLILVVLISLAIEDRPRINRQVVLTPDHIERAKRIVDKHRYWVRPGMFAAARIMPADADLAVNYLARRLLKGSAHLTLAHRSAVIRLSIPLSETPLSRYSDRYLNIQASLVETDRLPHPRSIQVGKLSLPDALTDMLMPRILEWLRESPEYKASLDSLRMVKVSPDELTIVYRWRGGLSHGMKASIIGEEERERLLRYQRLLVESSRIGEKELPLSAVLSPLMRAAAAQSTEAGPRAENRALILVATAHVLGISLKRILPGKTNWPRAEPQVVTLDGRDDFAKHFMVSAAIAAYADTALADAIGLYKEFEDSRHGSGFSFNDLAADHAGTKFGEKAVASETSAQQLQYRVLSGIEDTDLMPFWSDLPEFMREAEFKRRFGGTGTPAYEEMMRIIEQRVADLDVLQ
;
A
#
# COMPACT_ATOMS: atom_id res chain seq x y z
N MET A 1 52.39 16.82 31.42
CA MET A 1 51.62 17.23 30.22
C MET A 1 51.77 16.27 29.04
N ARG A 2 52.98 15.98 28.54
CA ARG A 2 53.20 15.06 27.38
C ARG A 2 52.67 13.63 27.56
N LYS A 3 52.80 13.03 28.75
CA LYS A 3 52.22 11.69 29.04
C LYS A 3 50.68 11.67 29.03
N LEU A 4 50.05 12.72 29.55
CA LEU A 4 48.59 12.88 29.54
C LEU A 4 48.05 13.05 28.11
N LEU A 5 48.77 13.79 27.26
CA LEU A 5 48.42 13.96 25.84
C LEU A 5 48.53 12.65 25.03
N ILE A 6 49.50 11.80 25.33
CA ILE A 6 49.65 10.50 24.68
C ILE A 6 48.54 9.54 25.11
N VAL A 7 48.20 9.52 26.41
CA VAL A 7 47.10 8.69 26.92
C VAL A 7 45.75 9.15 26.37
N SER A 8 45.48 10.45 26.33
CA SER A 8 44.23 10.97 25.75
C SER A 8 44.15 10.72 24.24
N ALA A 9 45.25 10.89 23.50
CA ALA A 9 45.30 10.55 22.08
C ALA A 9 45.07 9.05 21.82
N GLY A 10 45.68 8.18 22.64
CA GLY A 10 45.46 6.73 22.55
C GLY A 10 44.01 6.32 22.84
N LEU A 11 43.38 6.92 23.86
CA LEU A 11 41.97 6.70 24.19
C LEU A 11 41.05 7.15 23.05
N LEU A 12 41.27 8.35 22.50
CA LEU A 12 40.49 8.84 21.37
C LEU A 12 40.63 7.93 20.15
N LEU A 13 41.85 7.49 19.82
CA LEU A 13 42.09 6.59 18.69
C LEU A 13 41.41 5.24 18.90
N SER A 14 41.47 4.68 20.11
CA SER A 14 40.79 3.42 20.44
C SER A 14 39.27 3.55 20.35
N PHE A 15 38.70 4.67 20.82
CA PHE A 15 37.29 4.96 20.72
C PHE A 15 36.85 5.09 19.26
N SER A 16 37.62 5.80 18.43
CA SER A 16 37.36 5.91 17.00
C SER A 16 37.42 4.55 16.30
N LEU A 17 38.39 3.70 16.63
CA LEU A 17 38.50 2.36 16.04
C LEU A 17 37.32 1.47 16.42
N ILE A 18 36.91 1.49 17.69
CA ILE A 18 35.71 0.77 18.16
C ILE A 18 34.48 1.27 17.42
N LEU A 19 34.33 2.59 17.26
CA LEU A 19 33.20 3.17 16.53
C LEU A 19 33.17 2.71 15.06
N VAL A 20 34.32 2.67 14.39
CA VAL A 20 34.43 2.19 13.00
C VAL A 20 34.03 0.70 12.90
N VAL A 21 34.49 -0.13 13.84
CA VAL A 21 34.12 -1.56 13.89
C VAL A 21 32.63 -1.75 14.17
N LEU A 22 32.04 -0.95 15.07
CA LEU A 22 30.60 -1.01 15.32
C LEU A 22 29.79 -0.60 14.09
N ILE A 23 30.18 0.47 13.41
CA ILE A 23 29.51 0.91 12.17
C ILE A 23 29.62 -0.17 11.08
N SER A 24 30.80 -0.79 10.91
CA SER A 24 30.98 -1.83 9.90
C SER A 24 30.24 -3.13 10.19
N LEU A 25 29.96 -3.45 11.46
CA LEU A 25 29.15 -4.59 11.86
C LEU A 25 27.63 -4.32 11.78
N ALA A 26 27.22 -3.05 11.88
CA ALA A 26 25.83 -2.64 11.78
C ALA A 26 25.34 -2.56 10.32
N ILE A 27 26.22 -2.12 9.41
CA ILE A 27 25.91 -1.91 8.00
C ILE A 27 26.16 -3.19 7.20
N GLU A 28 25.21 -3.56 6.35
CA GLU A 28 25.31 -4.74 5.49
C GLU A 28 25.14 -4.37 4.01
N ASP A 29 25.72 -5.19 3.13
CA ASP A 29 25.75 -4.95 1.68
C ASP A 29 24.42 -5.29 0.99
N ARG A 30 23.55 -6.07 1.64
CA ARG A 30 22.31 -6.57 1.07
C ARG A 30 21.15 -6.43 2.06
N PRO A 31 19.93 -6.17 1.59
CA PRO A 31 18.75 -6.24 2.44
C PRO A 31 18.47 -7.68 2.83
N ARG A 32 18.06 -7.91 4.08
CA ARG A 32 17.56 -9.22 4.53
C ARG A 32 16.10 -9.44 4.13
N ILE A 33 15.33 -8.37 3.96
CA ILE A 33 13.95 -8.37 3.49
C ILE A 33 13.85 -7.40 2.31
N ASN A 34 13.39 -7.88 1.16
CA ASN A 34 13.09 -7.04 0.01
C ASN A 34 11.72 -7.43 -0.54
N ARG A 35 10.71 -6.63 -0.24
CA ARG A 35 9.34 -6.86 -0.71
C ARG A 35 8.63 -5.54 -0.95
N GLN A 36 7.71 -5.56 -1.92
CA GLN A 36 6.84 -4.43 -2.21
C GLN A 36 5.61 -4.45 -1.31
N VAL A 37 4.94 -3.30 -1.23
CA VAL A 37 3.63 -3.20 -0.59
C VAL A 37 2.58 -3.45 -1.66
N VAL A 38 1.81 -4.51 -1.51
CA VAL A 38 0.69 -4.83 -2.39
C VAL A 38 -0.59 -4.65 -1.58
N LEU A 39 -1.34 -3.60 -1.90
CA LEU A 39 -2.67 -3.35 -1.33
C LEU A 39 -3.72 -3.73 -2.38
N THR A 40 -4.77 -4.40 -1.93
CA THR A 40 -5.92 -4.81 -2.75
C THR A 40 -7.19 -4.23 -2.13
N PRO A 41 -8.31 -4.16 -2.86
CA PRO A 41 -9.61 -3.79 -2.29
C PRO A 41 -9.99 -4.62 -1.06
N ASP A 42 -9.74 -5.93 -1.08
CA ASP A 42 -10.00 -6.83 0.04
C ASP A 42 -9.28 -6.42 1.33
N HIS A 43 -8.02 -5.96 1.23
CA HIS A 43 -7.28 -5.43 2.37
C HIS A 43 -7.96 -4.17 2.95
N ILE A 44 -8.43 -3.28 2.07
CA ILE A 44 -9.13 -2.04 2.47
C ILE A 44 -10.49 -2.38 3.11
N GLU A 45 -11.24 -3.31 2.52
CA GLU A 45 -12.54 -3.73 3.03
C GLU A 45 -12.42 -4.38 4.41
N ARG A 46 -11.43 -5.26 4.64
CA ARG A 46 -11.14 -5.83 5.98
C ARG A 46 -10.79 -4.75 6.99
N ALA A 47 -9.91 -3.81 6.63
CA ALA A 47 -9.57 -2.68 7.50
C ALA A 47 -10.80 -1.82 7.83
N LYS A 48 -11.65 -1.55 6.83
CA LYS A 48 -12.90 -0.79 6.99
C LYS A 48 -13.90 -1.52 7.90
N ARG A 49 -14.08 -2.83 7.75
CA ARG A 49 -14.96 -3.65 8.61
C ARG A 49 -14.61 -3.53 10.10
N ILE A 50 -13.31 -3.46 10.43
CA ILE A 50 -12.86 -3.20 11.80
C ILE A 50 -13.41 -1.84 12.27
N VAL A 51 -13.15 -0.78 11.51
CA VAL A 51 -13.53 0.60 11.84
C VAL A 51 -15.05 0.78 11.93
N ASP A 52 -15.80 0.25 10.96
CA ASP A 52 -17.26 0.37 10.91
C ASP A 52 -17.91 -0.36 12.09
N LYS A 53 -17.42 -1.55 12.46
CA LYS A 53 -17.89 -2.25 13.67
C LYS A 53 -17.71 -1.40 14.93
N HIS A 54 -16.66 -0.60 15.03
CA HIS A 54 -16.52 0.32 16.17
C HIS A 54 -17.37 1.58 16.03
N ARG A 55 -17.55 2.12 14.81
CA ARG A 55 -18.37 3.32 14.58
C ARG A 55 -19.82 3.14 15.05
N TYR A 56 -20.43 1.99 14.76
CA TYR A 56 -21.84 1.74 15.09
C TYR A 56 -22.06 1.38 16.57
N TRP A 57 -21.08 0.76 17.22
CA TRP A 57 -21.26 0.13 18.53
C TRP A 57 -20.41 0.76 19.65
N VAL A 58 -19.48 1.67 19.32
CA VAL A 58 -18.55 2.28 20.28
C VAL A 58 -18.68 3.81 20.28
N ARG A 59 -19.12 4.36 21.42
CA ARG A 59 -19.18 5.80 21.68
C ARG A 59 -17.78 6.41 21.88
N PRO A 60 -17.55 7.68 21.50
CA PRO A 60 -16.31 8.38 21.81
C PRO A 60 -15.95 8.30 23.31
N GLY A 61 -14.70 7.98 23.61
CA GLY A 61 -14.18 7.80 24.97
C GLY A 61 -14.13 6.34 25.44
N MET A 62 -14.89 5.42 24.84
CA MET A 62 -14.87 4.00 25.19
C MET A 62 -13.65 3.28 24.61
N PHE A 63 -13.31 2.13 25.20
CA PHE A 63 -12.29 1.25 24.66
C PHE A 63 -12.87 0.35 23.58
N ALA A 64 -12.11 0.22 22.49
CA ALA A 64 -12.39 -0.66 21.37
C ALA A 64 -11.24 -1.66 21.24
N ALA A 65 -11.56 -2.87 20.77
CA ALA A 65 -10.57 -3.88 20.40
C ALA A 65 -10.68 -4.15 18.90
N ALA A 66 -9.60 -3.85 18.17
CA ALA A 66 -9.43 -4.25 16.77
C ALA A 66 -8.70 -5.59 16.73
N ARG A 67 -9.31 -6.58 16.07
CA ARG A 67 -8.67 -7.87 15.80
C ARG A 67 -8.18 -7.86 14.38
N ILE A 68 -6.90 -8.11 14.19
CA ILE A 68 -6.21 -7.99 12.91
C ILE A 68 -5.59 -9.35 12.59
N MET A 69 -5.79 -9.81 11.36
CA MET A 69 -5.18 -11.05 10.89
C MET A 69 -3.65 -10.89 10.78
N PRO A 70 -2.86 -11.96 10.99
CA PRO A 70 -1.40 -11.87 10.93
C PRO A 70 -0.89 -11.30 9.60
N ALA A 71 -1.50 -11.70 8.48
CA ALA A 71 -1.17 -11.19 7.15
C ALA A 71 -1.43 -9.68 7.00
N ASP A 72 -2.56 -9.20 7.51
CA ASP A 72 -2.91 -7.76 7.46
C ASP A 72 -1.99 -6.93 8.38
N ALA A 73 -1.61 -7.48 9.54
CA ALA A 73 -0.66 -6.85 10.45
C ALA A 73 0.75 -6.76 9.83
N ASP A 74 1.20 -7.84 9.18
CA ASP A 74 2.47 -7.88 8.43
C ASP A 74 2.47 -6.87 7.27
N LEU A 75 1.38 -6.81 6.51
CA LEU A 75 1.20 -5.83 5.45
C LEU A 75 1.24 -4.39 5.97
N ALA A 76 0.56 -4.11 7.09
CA ALA A 76 0.57 -2.79 7.72
C ALA A 76 1.96 -2.37 8.19
N VAL A 77 2.73 -3.30 8.79
CA VAL A 77 4.13 -3.04 9.20
C VAL A 77 5.02 -2.79 7.99
N ASN A 78 4.86 -3.56 6.91
CA ASN A 78 5.61 -3.34 5.67
C ASN A 78 5.25 -2.01 4.99
N TYR A 79 3.96 -1.62 5.00
CA TYR A 79 3.50 -0.31 4.53
C TYR A 79 4.18 0.83 5.30
N LEU A 80 4.19 0.76 6.63
CA LEU A 80 4.84 1.78 7.47
C LEU A 80 6.35 1.84 7.24
N ALA A 81 7.02 0.69 7.09
CA ALA A 81 8.45 0.65 6.79
C ALA A 81 8.78 1.31 5.45
N ARG A 82 7.95 1.08 4.43
CA ARG A 82 8.11 1.73 3.12
C ARG A 82 7.84 3.23 3.20
N ARG A 83 6.79 3.64 3.91
CA ARG A 83 6.38 5.04 4.01
C ARG A 83 7.36 5.89 4.83
N LEU A 84 7.83 5.38 5.96
CA LEU A 84 8.65 6.13 6.92
C LEU A 84 10.15 6.02 6.63
N LEU A 85 10.59 4.87 6.13
CA LEU A 85 12.02 4.53 6.05
C LEU A 85 12.44 4.15 4.62
N LYS A 86 11.52 4.18 3.64
CA LYS A 86 11.74 3.70 2.27
C LYS A 86 12.29 2.26 2.21
N GLY A 87 12.06 1.51 3.28
CA GLY A 87 12.54 0.14 3.47
C GLY A 87 11.48 -0.91 3.21
N SER A 88 11.77 -2.11 3.68
CA SER A 88 10.83 -3.24 3.72
C SER A 88 10.82 -3.84 5.11
N ALA A 89 9.69 -4.45 5.50
CA ALA A 89 9.58 -5.14 6.77
C ALA A 89 8.80 -6.44 6.68
N HIS A 90 9.02 -7.30 7.67
CA HIS A 90 8.26 -8.52 7.89
C HIS A 90 7.94 -8.68 9.38
N LEU A 91 6.70 -9.02 9.69
CA LEU A 91 6.17 -9.30 11.00
C LEU A 91 5.83 -10.78 11.11
N THR A 92 6.36 -11.43 12.14
CA THR A 92 5.95 -12.78 12.53
C THR A 92 5.32 -12.71 13.91
N LEU A 93 4.10 -13.26 14.06
CA LEU A 93 3.40 -13.34 15.33
C LEU A 93 3.60 -14.71 15.96
N ALA A 94 3.78 -14.74 17.28
CA ALA A 94 3.87 -15.95 18.09
C ALA A 94 3.15 -15.72 19.43
N HIS A 95 3.05 -16.75 20.26
CA HIS A 95 2.36 -16.63 21.54
C HIS A 95 3.02 -15.58 22.45
N ARG A 96 2.32 -14.47 22.71
CA ARG A 96 2.76 -13.32 23.54
C ARG A 96 4.06 -12.64 23.05
N SER A 97 4.44 -12.85 21.80
CA SER A 97 5.62 -12.22 21.21
C SER A 97 5.47 -11.99 19.72
N ALA A 98 6.10 -10.95 19.21
CA ALA A 98 6.18 -10.66 17.78
C ALA A 98 7.64 -10.40 17.39
N VAL A 99 8.03 -10.79 16.18
CA VAL A 99 9.34 -10.47 15.62
C VAL A 99 9.14 -9.56 14.42
N ILE A 100 9.75 -8.39 14.46
CA ILE A 100 9.80 -7.45 13.34
C ILE A 100 11.20 -7.50 12.74
N ARG A 101 11.29 -7.77 11.43
CA ARG A 101 12.52 -7.66 10.64
C ARG A 101 12.36 -6.49 9.69
N LEU A 102 13.32 -5.57 9.68
CA LEU A 102 13.34 -4.38 8.82
C LEU A 102 14.64 -4.36 8.02
N SER A 103 14.54 -3.88 6.78
CA SER A 103 15.69 -3.59 5.92
C SER A 103 15.54 -2.17 5.38
N ILE A 104 16.45 -1.29 5.76
CA ILE A 104 16.39 0.14 5.45
C ILE A 104 17.57 0.50 4.53
N PRO A 105 17.33 1.05 3.32
CA PRO A 105 18.41 1.53 2.48
C PRO A 105 19.06 2.79 3.07
N LEU A 106 20.39 2.86 3.08
CA LEU A 106 21.11 3.99 3.65
C LEU A 106 21.22 5.20 2.70
N SER A 107 20.87 5.05 1.43
CA SER A 107 20.77 6.14 0.44
C SER A 107 19.86 7.29 0.90
N GLU A 108 18.92 7.00 1.79
CA GLU A 108 17.89 7.92 2.27
C GLU A 108 18.19 8.47 3.67
N THR A 109 19.41 8.20 4.17
CA THR A 109 19.87 8.64 5.49
C THR A 109 21.02 9.66 5.33
N PRO A 110 21.34 10.44 6.39
CA PRO A 110 22.51 11.34 6.37
C PRO A 110 23.86 10.64 6.12
N LEU A 111 23.90 9.30 6.15
CA LEU A 111 25.07 8.46 5.85
C LEU A 111 25.22 8.19 4.34
N SER A 112 24.99 9.21 3.49
CA SER A 112 24.97 9.09 2.02
C SER A 112 26.23 8.49 1.39
N ARG A 113 27.37 8.51 2.10
CA ARG A 113 28.61 7.81 1.72
C ARG A 113 28.43 6.29 1.58
N TYR A 114 27.37 5.71 2.15
CA TYR A 114 27.03 4.28 2.11
C TYR A 114 25.71 4.04 1.35
N SER A 115 25.43 4.81 0.30
CA SER A 115 24.15 4.79 -0.43
C SER A 115 23.69 3.39 -0.86
N ASP A 116 24.63 2.50 -1.21
CA ASP A 116 24.33 1.16 -1.71
C ASP A 116 24.29 0.10 -0.60
N ARG A 117 24.20 0.54 0.66
CA ARG A 117 24.20 -0.32 1.84
C ARG A 117 22.87 -0.26 2.58
N TYR A 118 22.71 -1.22 3.47
CA TYR A 118 21.47 -1.45 4.20
C TYR A 118 21.72 -1.54 5.70
N LEU A 119 20.75 -1.03 6.45
CA LEU A 119 20.62 -1.28 7.87
C LEU A 119 19.55 -2.36 8.08
N ASN A 120 19.97 -3.54 8.49
CA ASN A 120 19.07 -4.64 8.79
C ASN A 120 18.80 -4.70 10.29
N ILE A 121 17.54 -4.56 10.69
CA ILE A 121 17.13 -4.52 12.10
C ILE A 121 16.20 -5.70 12.37
N GLN A 122 16.42 -6.41 13.47
CA GLN A 122 15.49 -7.40 13.99
C GLN A 122 15.14 -7.04 15.42
N ALA A 123 13.85 -6.81 15.69
CA ALA A 123 13.32 -6.52 17.02
C ALA A 123 12.35 -7.61 17.45
N SER A 124 12.62 -8.25 18.59
CA SER A 124 11.70 -9.18 19.23
C SER A 124 10.91 -8.40 20.27
N LEU A 125 9.60 -8.26 20.07
CA LEU A 125 8.67 -7.59 20.96
C LEU A 125 7.95 -8.62 21.82
N VAL A 126 7.71 -8.29 23.09
CA VAL A 126 6.92 -9.11 24.01
C VAL A 126 5.68 -8.37 24.47
N GLU A 127 4.59 -9.11 24.60
CA GLU A 127 3.34 -8.60 25.14
C GLU A 127 3.52 -8.14 26.59
N THR A 128 2.97 -6.96 26.92
CA THR A 128 2.91 -6.40 28.27
C THR A 128 1.49 -5.90 28.56
N ASP A 129 1.23 -5.46 29.79
CA ASP A 129 -0.05 -4.80 30.14
C ASP A 129 -0.23 -3.43 29.48
N ARG A 130 0.78 -2.95 28.73
CA ARG A 130 0.78 -1.70 27.96
C ARG A 130 1.19 -1.99 26.51
N LEU A 131 2.01 -1.12 25.93
CA LEU A 131 2.61 -1.34 24.62
C LEU A 131 3.65 -2.47 24.69
N PRO A 132 3.81 -3.27 23.61
CA PRO A 132 4.83 -4.29 23.56
C PRO A 132 6.22 -3.70 23.83
N HIS A 133 7.01 -4.40 24.64
CA HIS A 133 8.38 -3.99 24.94
C HIS A 133 9.35 -4.78 24.06
N PRO A 134 10.39 -4.16 23.47
CA PRO A 134 11.46 -4.91 22.83
C PRO A 134 12.23 -5.73 23.87
N ARG A 135 12.26 -7.04 23.71
CA ARG A 135 13.13 -7.96 24.47
C ARG A 135 14.55 -7.98 23.94
N SER A 136 14.71 -7.83 22.63
CA SER A 136 16.02 -7.86 21.98
C SER A 136 15.96 -7.07 20.68
N ILE A 137 16.97 -6.25 20.42
CA ILE A 137 17.15 -5.56 19.14
C ILE A 137 18.51 -5.95 18.58
N GLN A 138 18.53 -6.43 17.35
CA GLN A 138 19.74 -6.70 16.58
C GLN A 138 19.82 -5.72 15.41
N VAL A 139 20.98 -5.11 15.20
CA VAL A 139 21.27 -4.22 14.07
C VAL A 139 22.48 -4.76 13.33
N GLY A 140 22.28 -5.23 12.10
CA GLY A 140 23.27 -5.99 11.35
C GLY A 140 23.69 -7.22 12.15
N LYS A 141 24.97 -7.26 12.54
CA LYS A 141 25.55 -8.32 13.37
C LYS A 141 25.61 -7.97 14.86
N LEU A 142 25.21 -6.76 15.25
CA LEU A 142 25.28 -6.28 16.62
C LEU A 142 23.98 -6.54 17.37
N SER A 143 24.06 -7.19 18.53
CA SER A 143 22.95 -7.22 19.48
C SER A 143 23.06 -6.03 20.43
N LEU A 144 22.02 -5.20 20.47
CA LEU A 144 21.95 -4.05 21.37
C LEU A 144 21.71 -4.54 22.82
N PRO A 145 22.54 -4.11 23.77
CA PRO A 145 22.26 -4.27 25.20
C PRO A 145 20.91 -3.66 25.60
N ASP A 146 20.25 -4.25 26.60
CA ASP A 146 18.95 -3.79 27.10
C ASP A 146 18.98 -2.30 27.50
N ALA A 147 20.06 -1.85 28.15
CA ALA A 147 20.22 -0.46 28.54
C ALA A 147 20.19 0.54 27.35
N LEU A 148 20.74 0.15 26.20
CA LEU A 148 20.68 0.98 24.99
C LEU A 148 19.29 0.93 24.36
N THR A 149 18.64 -0.24 24.40
CA THR A 149 17.25 -0.40 23.94
C THR A 149 16.31 0.51 24.72
N ASP A 150 16.39 0.47 26.06
CA ASP A 150 15.55 1.27 26.96
C ASP A 150 15.80 2.78 26.80
N MET A 151 17.05 3.17 26.48
CA MET A 151 17.39 4.56 26.19
C MET A 151 16.83 5.05 24.84
N LEU A 152 16.81 4.19 23.81
CA LEU A 152 16.40 4.58 22.45
C LEU A 152 14.88 4.56 22.26
N MET A 153 14.17 3.65 22.93
CA MET A 153 12.73 3.47 22.74
C MET A 153 11.88 4.74 22.97
N PRO A 154 12.09 5.53 24.03
CA PRO A 154 11.37 6.79 24.23
C PRO A 154 11.59 7.78 23.09
N ARG A 155 12.82 7.86 22.55
CA ARG A 155 13.16 8.77 21.45
C ARG A 155 12.48 8.38 20.14
N ILE A 156 12.39 7.07 19.86
CA ILE A 156 11.66 6.58 18.68
C ILE A 156 10.17 6.91 18.80
N LEU A 157 9.57 6.71 19.99
CA LEU A 157 8.18 7.04 20.24
C LEU A 157 7.91 8.55 20.17
N GLU A 158 8.85 9.38 20.62
CA GLU A 158 8.78 10.85 20.49
C GLU A 158 8.85 11.27 19.02
N TRP A 159 9.82 10.76 18.26
CA TRP A 159 9.93 11.03 16.82
C TRP A 159 8.66 10.66 16.05
N LEU A 160 8.06 9.49 16.34
CA LEU A 160 6.78 9.11 15.72
C LEU A 160 5.63 10.06 16.11
N ARG A 161 5.64 10.63 17.32
CA ARG A 161 4.63 11.60 17.79
C ARG A 161 4.80 13.00 17.20
N GLU A 162 5.96 13.34 16.63
CA GLU A 162 6.15 14.64 15.95
C GLU A 162 5.22 14.78 14.74
N SER A 163 4.90 13.65 14.09
CA SER A 163 3.93 13.61 13.01
C SER A 163 2.49 13.65 13.54
N PRO A 164 1.68 14.65 13.17
CA PRO A 164 0.28 14.77 13.62
C PRO A 164 -0.56 13.52 13.29
N GLU A 165 -0.23 12.86 12.18
CA GLU A 165 -0.86 11.63 11.69
C GLU A 165 -0.77 10.46 12.69
N TYR A 166 0.41 10.24 13.28
CA TYR A 166 0.64 9.08 14.16
C TYR A 166 0.40 9.40 15.64
N LYS A 167 0.54 10.66 16.05
CA LYS A 167 0.33 11.10 17.44
C LYS A 167 -1.04 10.67 17.98
N ALA A 168 -2.11 10.95 17.23
CA ALA A 168 -3.47 10.64 17.66
C ALA A 168 -3.69 9.13 17.85
N SER A 169 -3.13 8.32 16.95
CA SER A 169 -3.17 6.85 16.98
C SER A 169 -2.38 6.31 18.17
N LEU A 170 -1.12 6.70 18.33
CA LEU A 170 -0.24 6.26 19.42
C LEU A 170 -0.81 6.59 20.80
N ASP A 171 -1.37 7.78 20.98
CA ASP A 171 -1.96 8.21 22.27
C ASP A 171 -3.24 7.43 22.63
N SER A 172 -3.93 6.92 21.60
CA SER A 172 -5.13 6.11 21.77
C SER A 172 -4.83 4.67 22.16
N LEU A 173 -3.65 4.15 21.80
CA LEU A 173 -3.24 2.78 22.11
C LEU A 173 -3.14 2.56 23.62
N ARG A 174 -3.61 1.40 24.06
CA ARG A 174 -3.55 1.00 25.47
C ARG A 174 -2.79 -0.30 25.65
N MET A 175 -3.15 -1.30 24.86
CA MET A 175 -2.60 -2.64 24.99
C MET A 175 -2.59 -3.32 23.64
N VAL A 176 -1.59 -4.18 23.41
CA VAL A 176 -1.52 -5.04 22.22
C VAL A 176 -1.34 -6.47 22.71
N LYS A 177 -2.31 -7.33 22.39
CA LYS A 177 -2.22 -8.76 22.66
C LYS A 177 -1.78 -9.49 21.39
N VAL A 178 -0.84 -10.41 21.55
CA VAL A 178 -0.20 -11.10 20.43
C VAL A 178 -0.46 -12.60 20.52
N SER A 179 -1.08 -13.14 19.49
CA SER A 179 -1.26 -14.58 19.30
C SER A 179 -0.81 -14.99 17.89
N PRO A 180 -0.58 -16.29 17.64
CA PRO A 180 -0.23 -16.77 16.30
C PRO A 180 -1.30 -16.45 15.25
N ASP A 181 -2.58 -16.45 15.64
CA ASP A 181 -3.72 -16.35 14.72
C ASP A 181 -4.34 -14.95 14.63
N GLU A 182 -4.05 -14.07 15.60
CA GLU A 182 -4.55 -12.69 15.62
C GLU A 182 -3.64 -11.73 16.40
N LEU A 183 -3.60 -10.48 15.93
CA LEU A 183 -3.10 -9.32 16.67
C LEU A 183 -4.28 -8.50 17.18
N THR A 184 -4.45 -8.41 18.50
CA THR A 184 -5.53 -7.62 19.10
C THR A 184 -4.99 -6.29 19.63
N ILE A 185 -5.43 -5.19 19.04
CA ILE A 185 -5.09 -3.83 19.47
C ILE A 185 -6.25 -3.25 20.27
N VAL A 186 -6.00 -2.92 21.54
CA VAL A 186 -6.95 -2.22 22.41
C VAL A 186 -6.61 -0.74 22.43
N TYR A 187 -7.58 0.09 22.07
CA TYR A 187 -7.40 1.53 21.94
C TYR A 187 -8.64 2.31 22.38
N ARG A 188 -8.45 3.59 22.68
CA ARG A 188 -9.55 4.50 23.04
C ARG A 188 -10.16 5.09 21.77
N TRP A 189 -11.43 4.79 21.53
CA TRP A 189 -12.16 5.34 20.40
C TRP A 189 -12.40 6.84 20.57
N ARG A 190 -12.04 7.65 19.58
CA ARG A 190 -12.20 9.12 19.60
C ARG A 190 -13.24 9.65 18.61
N GLY A 191 -14.05 8.77 18.01
CA GLY A 191 -15.10 9.16 17.06
C GLY A 191 -14.74 9.04 15.58
N GLY A 192 -13.54 8.55 15.25
CA GLY A 192 -13.13 8.22 13.88
C GLY A 192 -11.61 8.22 13.69
N LEU A 193 -11.16 7.61 12.60
CA LEU A 193 -9.83 7.88 12.03
C LEU A 193 -9.91 9.26 11.35
N SER A 194 -9.04 10.17 11.74
CA SER A 194 -9.13 11.61 11.46
C SER A 194 -9.43 11.96 9.99
N HIS A 195 -10.42 12.84 9.77
CA HIS A 195 -10.77 13.46 8.49
C HIS A 195 -9.65 14.35 7.87
N GLY A 196 -8.47 14.39 8.47
CA GLY A 196 -7.39 15.33 8.13
C GLY A 196 -6.55 14.96 6.90
N MET A 197 -6.72 13.79 6.30
CA MET A 197 -5.85 13.34 5.19
C MET A 197 -6.15 13.97 3.83
N LYS A 198 -7.24 14.72 3.65
CA LYS A 198 -7.81 14.97 2.32
C LYS A 198 -7.19 16.08 1.46
N ALA A 199 -6.15 16.80 1.88
CA ALA A 199 -5.88 18.10 1.21
C ALA A 199 -4.42 18.53 0.96
N SER A 200 -3.38 17.74 1.23
CA SER A 200 -2.01 18.32 1.13
C SER A 200 -0.86 17.40 0.70
N ILE A 201 -1.12 16.29 0.02
CA ILE A 201 -0.04 15.34 -0.31
C ILE A 201 0.37 15.37 -1.79
N ILE A 202 -0.50 15.81 -2.69
CA ILE A 202 -0.18 15.92 -4.12
C ILE A 202 0.53 17.25 -4.42
N GLY A 203 1.79 17.17 -4.83
CA GLY A 203 2.61 18.31 -5.26
C GLY A 203 2.11 18.93 -6.57
N GLU A 204 2.55 20.16 -6.87
CA GLU A 204 2.11 20.87 -8.09
C GLU A 204 2.45 20.09 -9.37
N GLU A 205 3.62 19.45 -9.42
CA GLU A 205 4.05 18.66 -10.59
C GLU A 205 3.11 17.46 -10.87
N GLU A 206 2.71 16.74 -9.83
CA GLU A 206 1.77 15.63 -9.97
C GLU A 206 0.38 16.13 -10.39
N ARG A 207 -0.04 17.29 -9.87
CA ARG A 207 -1.28 17.94 -10.27
C ARG A 207 -1.27 18.36 -11.74
N GLU A 208 -0.16 18.91 -12.23
CA GLU A 208 0.00 19.24 -13.66
C GLU A 208 -0.05 17.98 -14.52
N ARG A 209 0.58 16.89 -14.07
CA ARG A 209 0.54 15.59 -14.75
C ARG A 209 -0.88 15.04 -14.86
N LEU A 210 -1.64 15.05 -13.77
CA LEU A 210 -3.05 14.66 -13.77
C LEU A 210 -3.89 15.54 -14.70
N LEU A 211 -3.63 16.85 -14.73
CA LEU A 211 -4.34 17.77 -15.61
C LEU A 211 -4.07 17.48 -17.09
N ARG A 212 -2.84 17.10 -17.45
CA ARG A 212 -2.51 16.67 -18.82
C ARG A 212 -3.31 15.43 -19.23
N TYR A 213 -3.32 14.38 -18.40
CA TYR A 213 -4.09 13.17 -18.71
C TYR A 213 -5.59 13.43 -18.75
N GLN A 214 -6.11 14.29 -17.86
CA GLN A 214 -7.52 14.68 -17.90
C GLN A 214 -7.87 15.40 -19.21
N ARG A 215 -7.01 16.29 -19.72
CA ARG A 215 -7.22 16.95 -21.02
C ARG A 215 -7.20 15.93 -22.17
N LEU A 216 -6.20 15.05 -22.17
CA LEU A 216 -6.08 14.01 -23.19
C LEU A 216 -7.30 13.09 -23.20
N LEU A 217 -7.79 12.70 -22.02
CA LEU A 217 -9.01 11.90 -21.90
C LEU A 217 -10.20 12.63 -22.56
N VAL A 218 -10.40 13.91 -22.24
CA VAL A 218 -11.47 14.73 -22.83
C VAL A 218 -11.32 14.85 -24.35
N GLU A 219 -10.12 15.07 -24.86
CA GLU A 219 -9.83 15.16 -26.30
C GLU A 219 -10.03 13.82 -27.02
N SER A 220 -9.74 12.71 -26.35
CA SER A 220 -9.95 11.36 -26.87
C SER A 220 -11.39 10.84 -26.72
N SER A 221 -12.20 11.53 -25.91
CA SER A 221 -13.60 11.14 -25.67
C SER A 221 -14.40 11.28 -26.97
N ARG A 222 -14.96 10.16 -27.44
CA ARG A 222 -15.72 10.13 -28.69
C ARG A 222 -17.12 10.67 -28.46
N ILE A 223 -17.34 11.90 -28.92
CA ILE A 223 -18.64 12.58 -28.82
C ILE A 223 -19.74 11.70 -29.45
N GLY A 224 -20.73 11.30 -28.65
CA GLY A 224 -21.89 10.52 -29.09
C GLY A 224 -21.84 9.02 -28.80
N GLU A 225 -20.69 8.46 -28.44
CA GLU A 225 -20.59 7.07 -27.96
C GLU A 225 -21.00 7.00 -26.49
N LYS A 226 -22.02 6.20 -26.16
CA LYS A 226 -22.51 6.03 -24.78
C LYS A 226 -21.72 5.00 -23.97
N GLU A 227 -21.05 4.09 -24.66
CA GLU A 227 -20.32 2.97 -24.07
C GLU A 227 -18.95 2.84 -24.75
N LEU A 228 -17.90 2.60 -23.98
CA LEU A 228 -16.53 2.41 -24.47
C LEU A 228 -15.85 1.25 -23.74
N PRO A 229 -15.10 0.38 -24.44
CA PRO A 229 -14.27 -0.62 -23.78
C PRO A 229 -13.09 0.05 -23.06
N LEU A 230 -12.66 -0.53 -21.94
CA LEU A 230 -11.59 0.01 -21.10
C LEU A 230 -10.25 0.08 -21.87
N SER A 231 -9.97 -0.91 -22.71
CA SER A 231 -8.84 -0.91 -23.64
C SER A 231 -8.77 0.36 -24.51
N ALA A 232 -9.92 0.86 -24.99
CA ALA A 232 -9.98 2.08 -25.80
C ALA A 232 -9.75 3.37 -24.98
N VAL A 233 -10.05 3.36 -23.68
CA VAL A 233 -9.71 4.45 -22.76
C VAL A 233 -8.22 4.44 -22.40
N LEU A 234 -7.66 3.25 -22.10
CA LEU A 234 -6.27 3.12 -21.66
C LEU A 234 -5.26 3.35 -22.78
N SER A 235 -5.56 2.92 -24.00
CA SER A 235 -4.66 3.02 -25.16
C SER A 235 -4.11 4.44 -25.45
N PRO A 236 -4.94 5.49 -25.59
CA PRO A 236 -4.44 6.84 -25.82
C PRO A 236 -3.65 7.40 -24.62
N LEU A 237 -4.07 7.08 -23.39
CA LEU A 237 -3.39 7.56 -22.19
C LEU A 237 -2.00 6.91 -22.04
N MET A 238 -1.88 5.60 -22.27
CA MET A 238 -0.60 4.89 -22.23
C MET A 238 0.36 5.35 -23.33
N ARG A 239 -0.16 5.70 -24.51
CA ARG A 239 0.65 6.29 -25.57
C ARG A 239 1.29 7.62 -25.15
N ALA A 240 0.52 8.48 -24.50
CA ALA A 240 1.06 9.72 -23.96
C ALA A 240 2.06 9.47 -22.82
N ALA A 241 1.80 8.50 -21.95
CA ALA A 241 2.72 8.12 -20.88
C ALA A 241 4.06 7.64 -21.41
N ALA A 242 4.07 6.77 -22.42
CA ALA A 242 5.29 6.29 -23.06
C ALA A 242 6.11 7.43 -23.69
N ALA A 243 5.44 8.40 -24.32
CA ALA A 243 6.10 9.56 -24.92
C ALA A 243 6.73 10.51 -23.89
N GLN A 244 6.17 10.60 -22.68
CA GLN A 244 6.61 11.50 -21.61
C GLN A 244 7.57 10.85 -20.60
N SER A 245 7.70 9.52 -20.65
CA SER A 245 8.50 8.73 -19.71
C SER A 245 10.01 8.98 -19.79
N THR A 246 10.48 9.82 -20.72
CA THR A 246 11.87 10.27 -20.82
C THR A 246 12.24 11.36 -19.81
N GLU A 247 11.28 12.18 -19.34
CA GLU A 247 11.56 13.34 -18.46
C GLU A 247 11.12 13.13 -17.01
N ALA A 248 9.98 12.48 -16.77
CA ALA A 248 9.37 12.41 -15.43
C ALA A 248 9.27 11.00 -14.82
N GLY A 249 9.85 10.01 -15.50
CA GLY A 249 9.86 8.60 -15.06
C GLY A 249 8.52 7.89 -15.32
N PRO A 250 8.54 6.69 -15.95
CA PRO A 250 7.32 5.96 -16.34
C PRO A 250 6.39 5.61 -15.18
N ARG A 251 6.89 5.43 -13.95
CA ARG A 251 6.02 5.14 -12.79
C ARG A 251 5.08 6.30 -12.44
N ALA A 252 5.57 7.54 -12.50
CA ALA A 252 4.77 8.71 -12.15
C ALA A 252 3.69 8.97 -13.22
N GLU A 253 4.05 8.79 -14.49
CA GLU A 253 3.12 8.86 -15.63
C GLU A 253 2.02 7.80 -15.52
N ASN A 254 2.38 6.55 -15.21
CA ASN A 254 1.41 5.48 -15.02
C ASN A 254 0.48 5.68 -13.82
N ARG A 255 0.97 6.20 -12.69
CA ARG A 255 0.10 6.55 -11.55
C ARG A 255 -0.96 7.57 -11.94
N ALA A 256 -0.53 8.64 -12.60
CA ALA A 256 -1.43 9.72 -12.96
C ALA A 256 -2.50 9.27 -13.96
N LEU A 257 -2.13 8.52 -15.01
CA LEU A 257 -3.11 8.02 -15.96
C LEU A 257 -4.08 7.03 -15.33
N ILE A 258 -3.60 6.12 -14.44
CA ILE A 258 -4.47 5.16 -13.75
C ILE A 258 -5.49 5.91 -12.90
N LEU A 259 -5.08 6.96 -12.17
CA LEU A 259 -6.00 7.76 -11.36
C LEU A 259 -7.04 8.50 -12.22
N VAL A 260 -6.63 9.10 -13.34
CA VAL A 260 -7.53 9.76 -14.28
C VAL A 260 -8.53 8.77 -14.91
N ALA A 261 -8.04 7.63 -15.39
CA ALA A 261 -8.89 6.58 -15.96
C ALA A 261 -9.88 6.04 -14.92
N THR A 262 -9.43 5.83 -13.68
CA THR A 262 -10.31 5.38 -12.60
C THR A 262 -11.41 6.40 -12.29
N ALA A 263 -11.07 7.68 -12.21
CA ALA A 263 -12.06 8.74 -11.98
C ALA A 263 -13.11 8.79 -13.10
N HIS A 264 -12.69 8.58 -14.35
CA HIS A 264 -13.59 8.50 -15.51
C HIS A 264 -14.51 7.28 -15.44
N VAL A 265 -13.98 6.09 -15.19
CA VAL A 265 -14.75 4.84 -15.06
C VAL A 265 -15.79 4.92 -13.94
N LEU A 266 -15.45 5.58 -12.82
CA LEU A 266 -16.38 5.81 -11.71
C LEU A 266 -17.36 6.96 -11.96
N GLY A 267 -17.19 7.75 -13.02
CA GLY A 267 -18.00 8.94 -13.28
C GLY A 267 -17.82 10.05 -12.22
N ILE A 268 -16.70 10.06 -11.49
CA ILE A 268 -16.42 11.05 -10.44
C ILE A 268 -15.47 12.14 -10.92
N SER A 269 -15.70 13.37 -10.50
CA SER A 269 -14.78 14.46 -10.79
C SER A 269 -13.50 14.33 -9.98
N LEU A 270 -12.34 14.51 -10.63
CA LEU A 270 -11.04 14.63 -9.95
C LEU A 270 -11.04 15.69 -8.84
N LYS A 271 -11.91 16.70 -8.89
CA LYS A 271 -12.09 17.68 -7.81
C LYS A 271 -12.54 17.05 -6.47
N ARG A 272 -13.26 15.93 -6.51
CA ARG A 272 -13.70 15.20 -5.30
C ARG A 272 -12.55 14.44 -4.65
N ILE A 273 -11.62 13.93 -5.47
CA ILE A 273 -10.43 13.22 -5.03
C ILE A 273 -9.36 14.24 -4.57
N LEU A 274 -9.16 15.29 -5.37
CA LEU A 274 -8.14 16.33 -5.20
C LEU A 274 -8.81 17.71 -5.07
N PRO A 275 -9.27 18.06 -3.86
CA PRO A 275 -9.85 19.38 -3.62
C PRO A 275 -8.78 20.46 -3.82
N GLY A 276 -9.11 21.50 -4.58
CA GLY A 276 -8.19 22.59 -4.89
C GLY A 276 -8.80 23.61 -5.84
N LYS A 277 -7.98 24.61 -6.23
CA LYS A 277 -8.37 25.69 -7.16
C LYS A 277 -8.25 25.28 -8.64
N THR A 278 -7.71 24.10 -8.93
CA THR A 278 -7.54 23.60 -10.29
C THR A 278 -8.88 23.44 -11.00
N ASN A 279 -8.98 24.00 -12.20
CA ASN A 279 -10.13 23.76 -13.06
C ASN A 279 -9.91 22.47 -13.85
N TRP A 280 -10.64 21.42 -13.50
CA TRP A 280 -10.55 20.12 -14.15
C TRP A 280 -11.49 20.05 -15.36
N PRO A 281 -10.98 19.85 -16.58
CA PRO A 281 -11.81 19.58 -17.75
C PRO A 281 -12.73 18.38 -17.50
N ARG A 282 -13.95 18.39 -18.06
CA ARG A 282 -14.89 17.28 -17.91
C ARG A 282 -14.99 16.51 -19.21
N ALA A 283 -14.85 15.20 -19.11
CA ALA A 283 -15.18 14.30 -20.20
C ALA A 283 -16.70 14.14 -20.26
N GLU A 284 -17.22 13.78 -21.42
CA GLU A 284 -18.62 13.37 -21.56
C GLU A 284 -18.88 12.14 -20.67
N PRO A 285 -20.05 12.03 -20.04
CA PRO A 285 -20.41 10.82 -19.30
C PRO A 285 -20.52 9.63 -20.27
N GLN A 286 -19.63 8.65 -20.10
CA GLN A 286 -19.60 7.41 -20.88
C GLN A 286 -19.57 6.23 -19.93
N VAL A 287 -20.27 5.15 -20.29
CA VAL A 287 -20.18 3.88 -19.56
C VAL A 287 -18.94 3.17 -20.06
N VAL A 288 -17.94 3.01 -19.21
CA VAL A 288 -16.74 2.24 -19.55
C VAL A 288 -16.99 0.78 -19.17
N THR A 289 -16.81 -0.13 -20.11
CA THR A 289 -16.96 -1.57 -19.89
C THR A 289 -15.62 -2.30 -19.97
N LEU A 290 -15.52 -3.42 -19.30
CA LEU A 290 -14.43 -4.37 -19.42
C LEU A 290 -15.06 -5.72 -19.76
N ASP A 291 -14.77 -6.22 -20.96
CA ASP A 291 -15.40 -7.41 -21.54
C ASP A 291 -16.94 -7.34 -21.50
N GLY A 292 -17.46 -6.16 -21.88
CA GLY A 292 -18.90 -5.87 -21.96
C GLY A 292 -19.59 -5.56 -20.63
N ARG A 293 -18.86 -5.49 -19.51
CA ARG A 293 -19.41 -5.21 -18.18
C ARG A 293 -18.86 -3.94 -17.53
N ASP A 294 -19.74 -3.06 -17.06
CA ASP A 294 -19.34 -1.78 -16.44
C ASP A 294 -18.77 -1.97 -15.03
N ASP A 295 -19.27 -2.96 -14.29
CA ASP A 295 -18.79 -3.28 -12.95
C ASP A 295 -17.37 -3.87 -12.98
N PHE A 296 -17.03 -4.65 -14.00
CA PHE A 296 -15.66 -5.16 -14.19
C PHE A 296 -14.66 -4.04 -14.41
N ALA A 297 -14.99 -3.03 -15.25
CA ALA A 297 -14.11 -1.89 -15.46
C ALA A 297 -13.85 -1.13 -14.15
N LYS A 298 -14.89 -0.97 -13.32
CA LYS A 298 -14.78 -0.30 -12.01
C LYS A 298 -13.91 -1.11 -11.05
N HIS A 299 -14.16 -2.41 -10.91
CA HIS A 299 -13.36 -3.32 -10.08
C HIS A 299 -11.87 -3.29 -10.49
N PHE A 300 -11.61 -3.44 -11.78
CA PHE A 300 -10.27 -3.41 -12.34
C PHE A 300 -9.56 -2.08 -12.05
N MET A 301 -10.16 -0.95 -12.42
CA MET A 301 -9.48 0.35 -12.30
C MET A 301 -9.31 0.81 -10.86
N VAL A 302 -10.28 0.56 -9.98
CA VAL A 302 -10.16 0.86 -8.55
C VAL A 302 -9.03 0.04 -7.92
N SER A 303 -8.95 -1.25 -8.23
CA SER A 303 -7.87 -2.12 -7.79
C SER A 303 -6.50 -1.68 -8.31
N ALA A 304 -6.42 -1.32 -9.59
CA ALA A 304 -5.21 -0.79 -10.20
C ALA A 304 -4.74 0.50 -9.52
N ALA A 305 -5.66 1.42 -9.23
CA ALA A 305 -5.33 2.67 -8.54
C ALA A 305 -4.89 2.44 -7.09
N ILE A 306 -5.57 1.56 -6.34
CA ILE A 306 -5.14 1.18 -4.98
C ILE A 306 -3.72 0.62 -5.00
N ALA A 307 -3.43 -0.32 -5.90
CA ALA A 307 -2.12 -0.94 -6.03
C ALA A 307 -1.04 0.06 -6.47
N ALA A 308 -1.33 0.91 -7.46
CA ALA A 308 -0.39 1.91 -7.98
C ALA A 308 -0.02 2.99 -6.95
N TYR A 309 -0.93 3.27 -5.99
CA TYR A 309 -0.74 4.24 -4.92
C TYR A 309 -0.43 3.57 -3.55
N ALA A 310 -0.18 2.26 -3.51
CA ALA A 310 -0.01 1.53 -2.26
C ALA A 310 1.22 1.93 -1.43
N ASP A 311 2.24 2.53 -2.06
CA ASP A 311 3.42 3.10 -1.40
C ASP A 311 3.28 4.60 -1.07
N THR A 312 2.12 5.19 -1.39
CA THR A 312 1.76 6.59 -1.12
C THR A 312 0.84 6.68 0.11
N ALA A 313 0.05 7.75 0.24
CA ALA A 313 -0.84 7.93 1.38
C ALA A 313 -2.05 6.98 1.29
N LEU A 314 -2.17 6.04 2.25
CA LEU A 314 -3.26 5.05 2.35
C LEU A 314 -4.65 5.70 2.34
N ALA A 315 -4.75 6.94 2.80
CA ALA A 315 -6.00 7.70 2.81
C ALA A 315 -6.58 7.96 1.43
N ASP A 316 -5.74 8.11 0.40
CA ASP A 316 -6.19 8.33 -0.97
C ASP A 316 -6.82 7.05 -1.53
N ALA A 317 -6.19 5.90 -1.27
CA ALA A 317 -6.72 4.58 -1.61
C ALA A 317 -8.05 4.27 -0.89
N ILE A 318 -8.15 4.59 0.41
CA ILE A 318 -9.41 4.45 1.17
C ILE A 318 -10.48 5.39 0.61
N GLY A 319 -10.12 6.64 0.29
CA GLY A 319 -11.03 7.61 -0.30
C GLY A 319 -11.63 7.13 -1.61
N LEU A 320 -10.78 6.60 -2.50
CA LEU A 320 -11.19 6.02 -3.77
C LEU A 320 -12.10 4.79 -3.59
N TYR A 321 -11.73 3.88 -2.70
CA TYR A 321 -12.53 2.68 -2.41
C TYR A 321 -13.94 3.03 -1.89
N LYS A 322 -14.06 4.08 -1.06
CA LYS A 322 -15.37 4.56 -0.59
C LYS A 322 -16.27 5.06 -1.72
N GLU A 323 -15.72 5.83 -2.65
CA GLU A 323 -16.47 6.35 -3.80
C GLU A 323 -16.94 5.20 -4.70
N PHE A 324 -16.13 4.15 -4.82
CA PHE A 324 -16.51 2.92 -5.49
C PHE A 324 -17.64 2.17 -4.76
N GLU A 325 -17.52 1.95 -3.45
CA GLU A 325 -18.60 1.35 -2.64
C GLU A 325 -19.92 2.13 -2.77
N ASP A 326 -19.88 3.46 -2.72
CA ASP A 326 -21.06 4.32 -2.86
C ASP A 326 -21.72 4.20 -4.25
N SER A 327 -20.96 3.77 -5.27
CA SER A 327 -21.47 3.51 -6.63
C SER A 327 -22.09 2.12 -6.80
N ARG A 328 -21.78 1.16 -5.91
CA ARG A 328 -22.32 -0.20 -5.94
C ARG A 328 -23.70 -0.26 -5.28
N HIS A 329 -24.56 -1.13 -5.82
CA HIS A 329 -25.81 -1.53 -5.19
C HIS A 329 -25.74 -3.04 -4.92
N GLY A 330 -26.05 -3.47 -3.68
CA GLY A 330 -25.65 -4.75 -3.09
C GLY A 330 -25.94 -6.04 -3.90
N SER A 331 -24.97 -6.48 -4.70
CA SER A 331 -25.07 -7.60 -5.63
C SER A 331 -24.73 -8.99 -5.05
N GLY A 332 -24.30 -9.07 -3.78
CA GLY A 332 -23.82 -10.32 -3.17
C GLY A 332 -22.35 -10.61 -3.50
N PHE A 333 -21.85 -11.77 -3.10
CA PHE A 333 -20.47 -12.21 -3.33
C PHE A 333 -20.30 -12.74 -4.77
N SER A 334 -19.20 -12.39 -5.43
CA SER A 334 -18.93 -12.73 -6.83
C SER A 334 -17.45 -13.01 -7.06
N PHE A 335 -17.10 -14.18 -7.59
CA PHE A 335 -15.73 -14.49 -8.00
C PHE A 335 -15.33 -13.75 -9.29
N ASN A 336 -16.29 -13.32 -10.09
CA ASN A 336 -16.05 -12.45 -11.26
C ASN A 336 -15.49 -11.09 -10.83
N ASP A 337 -16.08 -10.50 -9.79
CA ASP A 337 -15.61 -9.25 -9.19
C ASP A 337 -14.16 -9.41 -8.71
N LEU A 338 -13.85 -10.54 -8.05
CA LEU A 338 -12.50 -10.86 -7.57
C LEU A 338 -11.51 -11.07 -8.72
N ALA A 339 -11.94 -11.64 -9.85
CA ALA A 339 -11.10 -11.79 -11.02
C ALA A 339 -10.72 -10.42 -11.62
N ALA A 340 -11.67 -9.50 -11.72
CA ALA A 340 -11.42 -8.12 -12.13
C ALA A 340 -10.51 -7.38 -11.12
N ASP A 341 -10.75 -7.56 -9.82
CA ASP A 341 -9.95 -6.94 -8.76
C ASP A 341 -8.49 -7.43 -8.78
N HIS A 342 -8.28 -8.73 -8.97
CA HIS A 342 -6.93 -9.31 -9.04
C HIS A 342 -6.18 -8.87 -10.31
N ALA A 343 -6.86 -8.86 -11.46
CA ALA A 343 -6.29 -8.36 -12.71
C ALA A 343 -5.90 -6.88 -12.60
N GLY A 344 -6.80 -6.05 -12.06
CA GLY A 344 -6.55 -4.64 -11.80
C GLY A 344 -5.40 -4.42 -10.83
N THR A 345 -5.37 -5.14 -9.71
CA THR A 345 -4.27 -5.09 -8.73
C THR A 345 -2.93 -5.37 -9.43
N LYS A 346 -2.84 -6.45 -10.22
CA LYS A 346 -1.60 -6.81 -10.92
C LYS A 346 -1.19 -5.78 -11.96
N PHE A 347 -2.14 -5.20 -12.68
CA PHE A 347 -1.89 -4.09 -13.59
C PHE A 347 -1.28 -2.89 -12.85
N GLY A 348 -1.88 -2.47 -11.73
CA GLY A 348 -1.39 -1.38 -10.89
C GLY A 348 -0.01 -1.67 -10.27
N GLU A 349 0.25 -2.89 -9.83
CA GLU A 349 1.58 -3.32 -9.36
C GLU A 349 2.63 -3.18 -10.47
N LYS A 350 2.39 -3.77 -11.64
CA LYS A 350 3.31 -3.72 -12.80
C LYS A 350 3.58 -2.29 -13.25
N ALA A 351 2.57 -1.43 -13.16
CA ALA A 351 2.65 -0.02 -13.51
C ALA A 351 3.66 0.77 -12.66
N VAL A 352 3.97 0.32 -11.44
CA VAL A 352 4.81 1.07 -10.48
C VAL A 352 5.97 0.28 -9.87
N ALA A 353 6.08 -1.03 -10.16
CA ALA A 353 7.07 -1.91 -9.55
C ALA A 353 8.52 -1.46 -9.76
N SER A 354 8.86 -0.98 -10.95
CA SER A 354 10.16 -0.39 -11.32
C SER A 354 10.00 0.47 -12.57
N GLU A 355 10.99 1.31 -12.91
CA GLU A 355 10.91 2.09 -14.16
C GLU A 355 10.83 1.17 -15.39
N THR A 356 11.59 0.06 -15.39
CA THR A 356 11.56 -0.95 -16.47
C THR A 356 10.20 -1.63 -16.58
N SER A 357 9.62 -2.07 -15.46
CA SER A 357 8.29 -2.70 -15.44
C SER A 357 7.21 -1.74 -15.93
N ALA A 358 7.28 -0.48 -15.49
CA ALA A 358 6.37 0.58 -15.89
C ALA A 358 6.43 0.86 -17.40
N GLN A 359 7.64 0.92 -17.97
CA GLN A 359 7.86 1.04 -19.42
C GLN A 359 7.36 -0.17 -20.20
N GLN A 360 7.65 -1.39 -19.72
CA GLN A 360 7.18 -2.62 -20.37
C GLN A 360 5.65 -2.65 -20.47
N LEU A 361 4.96 -2.28 -19.39
CA LEU A 361 3.49 -2.19 -19.40
C LEU A 361 3.00 -1.18 -20.46
N GLN A 362 3.61 0.01 -20.52
CA GLN A 362 3.28 1.01 -21.54
C GLN A 362 3.44 0.46 -22.97
N TYR A 363 4.56 -0.22 -23.26
CA TYR A 363 4.83 -0.77 -24.59
C TYR A 363 3.88 -1.90 -24.98
N ARG A 364 3.43 -2.71 -24.03
CA ARG A 364 2.43 -3.74 -24.31
C ARG A 364 1.09 -3.16 -24.65
N VAL A 365 0.60 -2.20 -23.86
CA VAL A 365 -0.65 -1.49 -24.19
C VAL A 365 -0.53 -0.79 -25.55
N LEU A 366 0.63 -0.24 -25.88
CA LEU A 366 0.91 0.38 -27.18
C LEU A 366 0.89 -0.58 -28.37
N SER A 367 1.14 -1.87 -28.14
CA SER A 367 1.13 -2.89 -29.19
C SER A 367 -0.29 -3.24 -29.66
N GLY A 368 -1.30 -2.65 -29.01
CA GLY A 368 -2.71 -2.98 -29.19
C GLY A 368 -3.14 -3.94 -28.10
N ILE A 369 -4.19 -3.57 -27.37
CA ILE A 369 -4.83 -4.46 -26.39
C ILE A 369 -6.34 -4.46 -26.63
N GLU A 370 -6.94 -5.61 -26.35
CA GLU A 370 -8.37 -5.80 -26.21
C GLU A 370 -8.72 -6.03 -24.73
N ASP A 371 -10.00 -6.02 -24.41
CA ASP A 371 -10.44 -6.22 -23.02
C ASP A 371 -10.09 -7.62 -22.49
N THR A 372 -9.98 -8.62 -23.37
CA THR A 372 -9.51 -9.99 -23.02
C THR A 372 -8.05 -10.04 -22.61
N ASP A 373 -7.25 -9.01 -22.93
CA ASP A 373 -5.87 -8.89 -22.44
C ASP A 373 -5.83 -8.33 -21.01
N LEU A 374 -6.91 -7.69 -20.57
CA LEU A 374 -7.05 -7.07 -19.24
C LEU A 374 -7.86 -7.93 -18.27
N MET A 375 -8.86 -8.68 -18.77
CA MET A 375 -9.76 -9.50 -17.96
C MET A 375 -9.48 -10.99 -18.21
N PRO A 376 -9.17 -11.79 -17.16
CA PRO A 376 -9.03 -13.23 -17.34
C PRO A 376 -10.38 -13.86 -17.71
N PHE A 377 -10.35 -15.06 -18.30
CA PHE A 377 -11.57 -15.83 -18.54
C PHE A 377 -12.38 -15.96 -17.24
N TRP A 378 -13.62 -15.48 -17.26
CA TRP A 378 -14.45 -15.32 -16.05
C TRP A 378 -15.81 -16.02 -16.15
N SER A 379 -16.28 -16.37 -17.36
CA SER A 379 -17.66 -16.83 -17.57
C SER A 379 -18.06 -18.12 -16.83
N ASP A 380 -17.09 -18.90 -16.35
CA ASP A 380 -17.31 -20.11 -15.55
C ASP A 380 -17.20 -19.89 -14.03
N LEU A 381 -16.84 -18.69 -13.58
CA LEU A 381 -16.68 -18.40 -12.16
C LEU A 381 -18.05 -18.16 -11.49
N PRO A 382 -18.25 -18.62 -10.24
CA PRO A 382 -19.51 -18.41 -9.53
C PRO A 382 -19.74 -16.93 -9.16
N GLU A 383 -20.91 -16.40 -9.50
CA GLU A 383 -21.31 -15.01 -9.19
C GLU A 383 -22.69 -14.90 -8.54
N PHE A 384 -23.02 -13.69 -8.07
CA PHE A 384 -24.30 -13.33 -7.44
C PHE A 384 -24.74 -14.24 -6.28
N MET A 385 -23.78 -14.71 -5.49
CA MET A 385 -24.08 -15.58 -4.35
C MET A 385 -24.43 -14.76 -3.11
N ARG A 386 -25.58 -15.08 -2.49
CA ARG A 386 -25.88 -14.58 -1.15
C ARG A 386 -24.90 -15.15 -0.14
N GLU A 387 -24.65 -14.44 0.96
CA GLU A 387 -23.70 -14.84 1.99
C GLU A 387 -23.93 -16.28 2.50
N ALA A 388 -25.20 -16.68 2.70
CA ALA A 388 -25.55 -18.03 3.14
C ALA A 388 -25.16 -19.11 2.12
N GLU A 389 -25.31 -18.81 0.81
CA GLU A 389 -24.89 -19.72 -0.25
C GLU A 389 -23.36 -19.79 -0.34
N PHE A 390 -22.69 -18.64 -0.31
CA PHE A 390 -21.23 -18.57 -0.31
C PHE A 390 -20.64 -19.39 0.85
N LYS A 391 -21.16 -19.21 2.07
CA LYS A 391 -20.76 -20.00 3.24
C LYS A 391 -21.04 -21.49 3.08
N ARG A 392 -22.17 -21.87 2.48
CA ARG A 392 -22.51 -23.29 2.25
C ARG A 392 -21.58 -23.95 1.23
N ARG A 393 -21.24 -23.26 0.14
CA ARG A 393 -20.45 -23.81 -0.97
C ARG A 393 -18.95 -23.75 -0.72
N PHE A 394 -18.49 -22.67 -0.13
CA PHE A 394 -17.07 -22.39 0.03
C PHE A 394 -16.63 -22.37 1.49
N GLY A 395 -17.51 -22.28 2.48
CA GLY A 395 -17.13 -22.23 3.90
C GLY A 395 -16.74 -20.83 4.40
N GLY A 396 -16.53 -19.89 3.49
CA GLY A 396 -16.10 -18.51 3.79
C GLY A 396 -14.70 -18.21 3.27
N THR A 397 -14.29 -16.95 3.38
CA THR A 397 -12.92 -16.50 3.01
C THR A 397 -11.87 -17.20 3.89
N GLY A 398 -10.73 -17.59 3.31
CA GLY A 398 -9.64 -18.26 4.03
C GLY A 398 -9.82 -19.77 4.22
N THR A 399 -10.85 -20.37 3.64
CA THR A 399 -11.09 -21.81 3.69
C THR A 399 -10.53 -22.51 2.44
N PRO A 400 -10.21 -23.81 2.49
CA PRO A 400 -9.58 -24.51 1.37
C PRO A 400 -10.34 -24.40 0.03
N ALA A 401 -11.67 -24.45 0.06
CA ALA A 401 -12.48 -24.35 -1.16
C ALA A 401 -12.46 -22.95 -1.78
N TYR A 402 -12.44 -21.90 -0.94
CA TYR A 402 -12.28 -20.52 -1.39
C TYR A 402 -10.86 -20.31 -1.96
N GLU A 403 -9.83 -20.75 -1.23
CA GLU A 403 -8.42 -20.59 -1.65
C GLU A 403 -8.13 -21.30 -2.98
N GLU A 404 -8.75 -22.47 -3.22
CA GLU A 404 -8.61 -23.16 -4.51
C GLU A 404 -9.21 -22.36 -5.67
N MET A 405 -10.37 -21.73 -5.47
CA MET A 405 -10.95 -20.84 -6.49
C MET A 405 -10.08 -19.59 -6.71
N MET A 406 -9.53 -19.02 -5.65
CA MET A 406 -8.60 -17.90 -5.76
C MET A 406 -7.34 -18.28 -6.53
N ARG A 407 -6.78 -19.47 -6.30
CA ARG A 407 -5.63 -19.98 -7.04
C ARG A 407 -5.91 -20.11 -8.54
N ILE A 408 -7.12 -20.54 -8.92
CA ILE A 408 -7.55 -20.59 -10.33
C ILE A 408 -7.58 -19.19 -10.93
N ILE A 409 -8.19 -18.23 -10.23
CA ILE A 409 -8.26 -16.83 -10.68
C ILE A 409 -6.85 -16.23 -10.82
N GLU A 410 -6.01 -16.40 -9.82
CA GLU A 410 -4.64 -15.88 -9.81
C GLU A 410 -3.79 -16.45 -10.95
N GLN A 411 -3.95 -17.74 -11.27
CA GLN A 411 -3.28 -18.35 -12.42
C GLN A 411 -3.74 -17.70 -13.72
N ARG A 412 -5.05 -17.54 -13.93
CA ARG A 412 -5.58 -16.90 -15.15
C ARG A 412 -5.12 -15.45 -15.29
N VAL A 413 -5.05 -14.72 -14.19
CA VAL A 413 -4.51 -13.35 -14.18
C VAL A 413 -3.02 -13.33 -14.52
N ALA A 414 -2.23 -14.28 -14.00
CA ALA A 414 -0.80 -14.36 -14.31
C ALA A 414 -0.53 -14.66 -15.80
N ASP A 415 -1.46 -15.33 -16.46
CA ASP A 415 -1.36 -15.70 -17.87
C ASP A 415 -1.74 -14.56 -18.84
N LEU A 416 -2.31 -13.45 -18.35
CA LEU A 416 -2.69 -12.30 -19.19
C LEU A 416 -1.47 -11.66 -19.86
N ASP A 417 -1.50 -11.54 -21.20
CA ASP A 417 -0.39 -11.03 -22.01
C ASP A 417 0.07 -9.62 -21.60
N VAL A 418 -0.88 -8.74 -21.24
CA VAL A 418 -0.57 -7.38 -20.77
C VAL A 418 0.28 -7.40 -19.48
N LEU A 419 0.22 -8.48 -18.69
CA LEU A 419 0.85 -8.61 -17.36
C LEU A 419 2.12 -9.46 -17.32
N GLN A 420 2.45 -10.22 -18.37
CA GLN A 420 3.67 -11.06 -18.45
C GLN A 420 5.02 -10.34 -18.27
#